data_AF-A0A1F4AFJ0-F1
#
_entry.id   AF-A0A1F4AFJ0-F1
#
_cell.length_a   1.000
_cell.length_b   1.000
_cell.length_c   1.000
_cell.angle_alpha   90.00
_cell.angle_beta   90.00
_cell.angle_gamma   90.00
#
_symmetry.space_group_name_H-M   'P 1'
#
loop_
_entity.id
_entity.type
_entity.pdbx_description
1 polymer ?
#
loop_
_entity_poly.entity_id
_entity_poly.type
_entity_poly.pdbx_seq_one_letter_code
_entity_poly.pdbx_strand_id
1 'polypeptide(L)' 'MAKLFDDELNEAMQQLFDETIEAIQLSKVSPDLDDLAATFAVALLKLGLATGFVEQRHPGFAKDVEEKRQRVIAALTQKH' A
#
# COMPACT_ATOMS: atom_id res chain seq x y z
N MET A 1 20.67 -10.45 -11.37
CA MET A 1 19.54 -9.50 -11.23
C MET A 1 20.01 -8.36 -10.35
N ALA A 2 19.85 -7.11 -10.78
CA ALA A 2 20.00 -5.99 -9.86
C ALA A 2 18.84 -6.06 -8.85
N LYS A 3 19.14 -6.07 -7.54
CA LYS A 3 18.10 -6.01 -6.52
C LYS A 3 17.45 -4.63 -6.59
N LEU A 4 16.11 -4.59 -6.51
CA LEU A 4 15.37 -3.33 -6.48
C LEU A 4 15.70 -2.51 -5.23
N PHE A 5 15.96 -3.21 -4.11
CA PHE A 5 16.38 -2.63 -2.84
C PHE A 5 17.57 -3.40 -2.24
N ASP A 6 18.34 -2.74 -1.37
CA ASP A 6 19.27 -3.40 -0.45
C ASP A 6 18.53 -4.32 0.54
N ASP A 7 19.28 -5.16 1.25
CA ASP A 7 18.70 -6.19 2.12
C ASP A 7 17.93 -5.58 3.30
N GLU A 8 18.45 -4.50 3.89
CA GLU A 8 17.78 -3.76 4.97
C GLU A 8 16.43 -3.19 4.53
N LEU A 9 16.35 -2.53 3.35
CA LEU A 9 15.06 -2.03 2.90
C LEU A 9 14.14 -3.16 2.42
N ASN A 10 14.66 -4.24 1.85
CA ASN A 10 13.81 -5.39 1.52
C ASN A 10 13.12 -5.95 2.77
N GLU A 11 13.83 -6.09 3.89
CA GLU A 11 13.26 -6.54 5.16
C GLU A 11 12.21 -5.55 5.67
N ALA A 12 12.51 -4.25 5.68
CA ALA A 12 11.56 -3.22 6.08
C ALA A 12 10.29 -3.20 5.19
N MET A 13 10.46 -3.36 3.88
CA MET A 13 9.35 -3.44 2.93
C MET A 13 8.51 -4.70 3.13
N GLN A 14 9.14 -5.85 3.39
CA GLN A 14 8.43 -7.09 3.72
C GLN A 14 7.58 -6.90 4.97
N GLN A 15 8.16 -6.34 6.04
CA GLN A 15 7.41 -6.08 7.27
C GLN A 15 6.21 -5.15 7.02
N LEU A 16 6.40 -4.06 6.28
CA LEU A 16 5.30 -3.16 5.93
C LEU A 16 4.19 -3.88 5.15
N PHE A 17 4.54 -4.76 4.23
CA PHE A 17 3.57 -5.53 3.47
C PHE A 17 2.84 -6.57 4.31
N ASP A 18 3.54 -7.32 5.15
CA ASP A 18 2.94 -8.34 6.01
C ASP A 18 1.94 -7.70 6.98
N GLU A 19 2.33 -6.61 7.64
CA GLU A 19 1.47 -5.89 8.57
C GLU A 19 0.30 -5.18 7.84
N THR A 20 0.48 -4.75 6.59
CA THR A 20 -0.62 -4.24 5.75
C THR A 20 -1.62 -5.36 5.44
N ILE A 21 -1.12 -6.54 5.04
CA ILE A 21 -1.95 -7.70 4.72
C ILE A 21 -2.75 -8.13 5.95
N GLU A 22 -2.12 -8.19 7.12
CA GLU A 22 -2.78 -8.51 8.39
C GLU A 22 -3.90 -7.50 8.71
N ALA A 23 -3.63 -6.19 8.60
CA ALA A 23 -4.64 -5.17 8.83
C ALA A 23 -5.84 -5.33 7.88
N ILE A 24 -5.60 -5.62 6.60
CA ILE A 24 -6.67 -5.90 5.64
C ILE A 24 -7.40 -7.19 5.99
N GLN A 25 -6.73 -8.25 6.43
CA GLN A 25 -7.39 -9.49 6.86
C GLN A 25 -8.30 -9.26 8.07
N LEU A 26 -7.87 -8.47 9.04
CA LEU A 26 -8.68 -8.07 10.21
C LEU A 26 -9.90 -7.24 9.79
N SER A 27 -9.72 -6.32 8.83
CA SER A 27 -10.83 -5.50 8.32
C SER A 27 -11.98 -6.34 7.76
N LYS A 28 -11.69 -7.50 7.15
CA LYS A 28 -12.71 -8.37 6.53
C LYS A 28 -13.64 -9.05 7.53
N VAL A 29 -13.19 -9.21 8.77
CA VAL A 29 -13.93 -9.89 9.84
C VAL A 29 -14.39 -8.92 10.93
N SER A 30 -14.09 -7.62 10.76
CA SER A 30 -14.46 -6.60 11.75
C SER A 30 -15.98 -6.39 11.79
N PRO A 31 -16.63 -6.61 12.94
CA PRO A 31 -18.08 -6.44 13.08
C PRO A 31 -18.48 -5.00 13.41
N ASP A 32 -17.52 -4.14 13.77
CA ASP A 32 -17.74 -2.79 14.25
C ASP A 32 -17.12 -1.74 13.30
N LEU A 33 -17.80 -0.60 13.14
CA LEU A 33 -17.39 0.43 12.20
C LEU A 33 -16.09 1.14 12.62
N ASP A 34 -15.89 1.36 13.92
CA ASP A 34 -14.69 2.02 14.43
C ASP A 34 -13.46 1.10 14.27
N ASP A 35 -13.63 -0.20 14.54
CA ASP A 35 -12.58 -1.21 14.31
C ASP A 35 -12.25 -1.36 12.82
N LEU A 36 -13.27 -1.35 11.95
CA LEU A 36 -13.08 -1.35 10.49
C LEU A 36 -12.30 -0.11 10.03
N ALA A 37 -12.68 1.06 10.53
CA ALA A 37 -11.99 2.30 10.21
C ALA A 37 -10.52 2.28 10.69
N ALA A 38 -10.26 1.76 11.89
CA ALA A 38 -8.91 1.61 12.43
C ALA A 38 -8.05 0.68 11.58
N THR A 39 -8.57 -0.49 11.18
CA THR A 39 -7.84 -1.44 10.32
C THR A 39 -7.51 -0.85 8.94
N PHE A 40 -8.42 -0.10 8.33
CA PHE A 40 -8.15 0.63 7.09
C PHE A 40 -7.11 1.74 7.28
N ALA A 41 -7.18 2.51 8.38
CA ALA A 41 -6.20 3.55 8.66
C ALA A 41 -4.78 2.97 8.78
N VAL A 42 -4.62 1.83 9.44
CA VAL A 42 -3.34 1.13 9.57
C VAL A 42 -2.82 0.65 8.21
N ALA A 43 -3.68 0.02 7.39
CA ALA A 43 -3.29 -0.46 6.07
C ALA A 43 -2.86 0.69 5.13
N LEU A 44 -3.62 1.78 5.11
CA LEU A 44 -3.30 2.96 4.30
C LEU A 44 -2.01 3.64 4.75
N LEU A 45 -1.77 3.75 6.06
CA LEU A 45 -0.53 4.30 6.61
C LEU A 45 0.68 3.50 6.14
N LYS A 46 0.63 2.17 6.25
CA LYS A 46 1.76 1.30 5.89
C LYS A 46 2.05 1.29 4.39
N LEU A 47 1.01 1.29 3.55
CA LEU A 47 1.17 1.48 2.10
C LEU A 47 1.78 2.85 1.77
N GLY A 48 1.41 3.89 2.51
CA GLY A 48 2.00 5.22 2.39
C GLY A 48 3.49 5.22 2.74
N LEU A 49 3.88 4.57 3.85
CA LEU A 49 5.28 4.41 4.25
C LEU A 49 6.09 3.65 3.19
N ALA A 50 5.56 2.52 2.71
CA ALA A 50 6.19 1.73 1.66
C ALA A 50 6.38 2.55 0.38
N THR A 51 5.36 3.30 -0.04
CA THR A 51 5.46 4.21 -1.19
C THR A 51 6.52 5.29 -0.98
N GLY A 52 6.60 5.87 0.23
CA GLY A 52 7.60 6.86 0.60
C GLY A 52 9.03 6.33 0.57
N PHE A 53 9.25 5.10 1.02
CA PHE A 53 10.56 4.45 0.94
C PHE A 53 11.02 4.24 -0.51
N VAL A 54 10.10 3.84 -1.39
CA VAL A 54 10.41 3.72 -2.81
C VAL A 54 10.67 5.09 -3.45
N GLU A 55 9.89 6.12 -3.11
CA GLU A 55 10.07 7.50 -3.60
C GLU A 55 11.46 8.06 -3.25
N GLN A 56 11.97 7.81 -2.05
CA GLN A 56 13.31 8.25 -1.62
C GLN A 56 14.43 7.69 -2.51
N ARG A 57 14.24 6.51 -3.11
CA ARG A 57 15.22 5.85 -3.98
C ARG A 57 14.91 6.03 -5.47
N HIS A 58 13.64 6.18 -5.80
CA HIS A 58 13.11 6.35 -7.15
C HIS A 58 12.15 7.55 -7.17
N PRO A 59 12.69 8.79 -7.26
CA PRO A 59 11.86 9.98 -7.29
C PRO A 59 10.85 9.94 -8.44
N GLY A 60 9.60 10.27 -8.15
CA GLY A 60 8.47 10.18 -9.07
C GLY A 60 7.64 8.90 -8.94
N PHE A 61 8.07 7.93 -8.13
CA PHE A 61 7.31 6.69 -7.91
C PHE A 61 5.90 6.93 -7.36
N ALA A 62 5.72 7.84 -6.40
CA ALA A 62 4.40 8.15 -5.84
C ALA A 62 3.45 8.72 -6.91
N LYS A 63 3.97 9.58 -7.79
CA LYS A 63 3.21 10.10 -8.94
C LYS A 63 2.84 8.97 -9.90
N ASP A 64 3.79 8.10 -10.20
CA ASP A 64 3.58 6.92 -11.05
C ASP A 64 2.52 5.95 -10.51
N VAL A 65 2.42 5.82 -9.17
CA VAL A 65 1.36 5.02 -8.51
C VAL A 65 0.02 5.72 -8.68
N GLU A 66 -0.06 7.02 -8.44
CA GLU A 66 -1.30 7.80 -8.58
C GLU A 66 -1.84 7.78 -10.02
N GLU A 67 -0.98 7.93 -11.02
CA GLU A 67 -1.36 7.82 -12.43
C GLU A 67 -1.88 6.42 -12.79
N LYS A 68 -1.35 5.37 -12.16
CA LYS A 68 -1.89 4.01 -12.32
C LYS A 68 -3.24 3.85 -11.62
N ARG A 69 -3.40 4.42 -10.41
CA ARG A 69 -4.66 4.41 -9.66
C ARG A 69 -5.80 5.06 -10.46
N GLN A 70 -5.56 6.23 -11.04
CA GLN A 70 -6.54 6.93 -11.87
C GLN A 70 -6.96 6.10 -13.10
N ARG A 71 -6.01 5.43 -13.76
CA ARG A 71 -6.30 4.52 -14.86
C ARG A 71 -7.18 3.33 -14.43
N VAL A 72 -6.91 2.74 -13.27
CA VAL A 72 -7.73 1.66 -12.71
C VAL A 72 -9.14 2.14 -12.42
N ILE A 73 -9.30 3.31 -11.79
CA ILE A 73 -10.62 3.90 -11.50
C ILE A 73 -11.38 4.16 -12.80
N ALA A 74 -10.76 4.81 -13.78
CA ALA A 74 -11.40 5.07 -15.07
C ALA A 74 -11.87 3.77 -15.75
N ALA A 75 -11.07 2.71 -15.70
CA ALA A 75 -11.42 1.41 -16.26
C ALA A 75 -12.57 0.70 -15.51
N LEU A 76 -12.68 0.89 -14.19
CA LEU A 76 -13.79 0.37 -13.40
C LEU A 76 -15.08 1.14 -13.65
N THR A 77 -15.00 2.47 -13.76
CA THR A 77 -16.17 3.34 -14.03
C THR A 77 -16.72 3.17 -15.44
N GLN A 78 -15.89 2.88 -16.45
CA GLN A 78 -16.36 2.60 -17.83
C GLN A 78 -17.07 1.26 -18.00
N LYS A 79 -16.95 0.33 -17.04
CA LYS A 79 -17.63 -0.97 -17.06
C LYS A 79 -19.02 -0.94 -16.40
N HIS A 80 -19.46 0.22 -15.91
CA HIS A 80 -20.77 0.49 -15.35
C HIS A 80 -21.48 1.58 -16.14
#